data_AF-A0A1F8KCR0-F1
#
_entry.id   AF-A0A1F8KCR0-F1
#
_cell.length_a   1.000
_cell.length_b   1.000
_cell.length_c   1.000
_cell.angle_alpha   90.00
_cell.angle_beta   90.00
_cell.angle_gamma   90.00
#
_symmetry.space_group_name_H-M   'P 1'
#
loop_
_entity.id
_entity.type
_entity.pdbx_description
1 polymer ?
#
loop_
_entity_poly.entity_id
_entity_poly.type
_entity_poly.pdbx_seq_one_letter_code
_entity_poly.pdbx_strand_id
1 'polypeptide(L)' 'MTKLEINALATRALTDRNFEAAILNGHRYERLQEFQLPVGVVNAIMQIKGENLQQFIYQLNDLVNSPVAL' A
#
# COMPACT_ATOMS: atom_id res chain seq x y z
N MET A 1 -4.46 -5.72 12.33
CA MET A 1 -4.50 -5.46 10.87
C MET A 1 -5.71 -6.15 10.27
N THR A 2 -6.44 -5.55 9.34
CA THR A 2 -7.31 -6.37 8.49
C THR A 2 -6.62 -6.55 7.14
N LYS A 3 -6.23 -7.79 6.85
CA LYS A 3 -5.72 -8.24 5.54
C LYS A 3 -6.59 -7.76 4.38
N LEU A 4 -7.87 -7.49 4.66
CA LEU A 4 -8.86 -6.94 3.75
C LEU A 4 -8.48 -5.56 3.20
N GLU A 5 -8.08 -4.61 4.04
CA GLU A 5 -7.77 -3.24 3.59
C GLU A 5 -6.53 -3.19 2.70
N ILE A 6 -5.51 -3.99 3.05
CA ILE A 6 -4.29 -4.09 2.25
C ILE A 6 -4.56 -4.81 0.92
N ASN A 7 -5.37 -5.86 0.92
CA ASN A 7 -5.80 -6.52 -0.31
C ASN A 7 -6.62 -5.57 -1.20
N ALA A 8 -7.52 -4.77 -0.62
CA ALA A 8 -8.30 -3.78 -1.36
C ALA A 8 -7.40 -2.73 -2.01
N LEU A 9 -6.35 -2.29 -1.31
CA LEU A 9 -5.36 -1.38 -1.85
C LEU A 9 -4.59 -2.01 -3.02
N ALA A 10 -4.12 -3.25 -2.87
CA ALA A 10 -3.43 -3.98 -3.92
C ALA A 10 -4.33 -4.19 -5.16
N THR A 11 -5.59 -4.57 -4.96
CA THR A 11 -6.57 -4.72 -6.04
C THR A 11 -6.79 -3.39 -6.77
N ARG A 12 -6.92 -2.28 -6.05
CA ARG A 12 -7.11 -0.97 -6.68
C ARG A 12 -5.88 -0.52 -7.46
N ALA A 13 -4.69 -0.75 -6.92
CA ALA A 13 -3.43 -0.51 -7.62
C ALA A 13 -3.29 -1.33 -8.91
N LEU A 14 -3.84 -2.54 -8.97
CA LEU A 14 -3.81 -3.40 -10.16
C LEU A 14 -4.88 -3.04 -11.21
N THR A 15 -5.98 -2.43 -10.80
CA THR A 15 -7.16 -2.22 -11.66
C THR A 15 -7.36 -0.77 -12.08
N ASP A 16 -6.78 0.19 -11.36
CA ASP A 16 -6.89 1.63 -11.62
C ASP A 16 -5.51 2.24 -11.91
N ARG A 17 -5.27 2.59 -13.18
CA ARG A 17 -4.00 3.20 -13.63
C ARG A 17 -3.74 4.57 -13.02
N ASN A 18 -4.79 5.34 -12.69
CA ASN A 18 -4.60 6.65 -12.05
C ASN A 18 -4.18 6.45 -10.59
N PHE A 19 -4.75 5.44 -9.94
CA PHE A 19 -4.35 5.05 -8.60
C PHE A 19 -2.91 4.54 -8.58
N GLU A 20 -2.54 3.64 -9.49
CA GLU A 20 -1.16 3.16 -9.70
C GLU A 20 -0.16 4.31 -9.86
N ALA A 21 -0.43 5.24 -10.78
CA ALA A 21 0.44 6.37 -10.99
C ALA A 21 0.57 7.24 -9.73
N ALA A 22 -0.52 7.45 -9.00
CA ALA A 22 -0.51 8.27 -7.79
C ALA A 22 0.29 7.62 -6.64
N ILE A 23 0.15 6.31 -6.42
CA ILE A 23 0.89 5.60 -5.36
C ILE A 23 2.39 5.45 -5.66
N LEU A 24 2.79 5.49 -6.93
CA LEU A 24 4.19 5.43 -7.35
C LEU A 24 4.85 6.82 -7.47
N ASN A 25 4.10 7.87 -7.85
CA ASN A 25 4.64 9.19 -8.17
C ASN A 25 4.38 10.28 -7.12
N GLY A 26 4.49 9.93 -5.83
CA GLY A 26 4.52 10.91 -4.74
C GLY A 26 3.17 11.32 -4.14
N HIS A 27 2.04 10.90 -4.73
CA HIS A 27 0.69 11.12 -4.18
C HIS A 27 0.20 9.96 -3.29
N ARG A 28 1.13 9.09 -2.85
CA ARG A 28 0.81 7.87 -2.10
C ARG A 28 0.06 8.15 -0.81
N TYR A 29 0.49 9.13 -0.03
CA TYR A 29 -0.13 9.46 1.25
C TYR A 29 -1.60 9.87 1.09
N GLU A 30 -1.90 10.72 0.11
CA GLU A 30 -3.27 11.18 -0.20
C GLU A 30 -4.17 10.00 -0.59
N ARG A 31 -3.66 9.08 -1.41
CA ARG A 31 -4.38 7.87 -1.82
C ARG A 31 -4.61 6.87 -0.68
N LEU A 32 -3.67 6.77 0.25
CA LEU A 32 -3.78 5.90 1.42
C LEU A 32 -4.86 6.37 2.40
N GLN A 33 -5.14 7.67 2.46
CA GLN A 33 -6.22 8.21 3.30
C GLN A 33 -7.61 7.69 2.88
N GLU A 34 -7.77 7.27 1.62
CA GLU A 34 -9.01 6.67 1.14
C GLU A 34 -9.32 5.31 1.83
N PHE A 35 -8.33 4.64 2.44
CA PHE A 35 -8.45 3.27 2.96
C PHE A 35 -8.60 3.16 4.49
N GLN A 36 -8.82 4.26 5.21
CA GLN A 36 -8.98 4.29 6.69
C GLN A 36 -7.93 3.45 7.46
N LEU A 37 -6.71 3.39 6.94
CA LEU A 37 -5.66 2.52 7.49
C LEU A 37 -5.13 3.06 8.83
N PRO A 38 -4.74 2.19 9.77
CA PRO A 38 -4.04 2.60 10.98
C PRO A 38 -2.75 3.36 10.66
N VAL A 39 -2.40 4.37 11.45
CA VAL A 39 -1.21 5.22 11.22
C VAL A 39 0.08 4.40 11.08
N GLY A 40 0.25 3.34 11.89
CA GLY A 40 1.41 2.44 11.77
C GLY A 40 1.50 1.73 10.42
N VAL A 41 0.35 1.36 9.83
CA VAL A 41 0.27 0.72 8.52
C VAL A 41 0.55 1.73 7.41
N VAL A 42 0.00 2.95 7.51
CA VAL A 42 0.31 4.04 6.57
C VAL A 42 1.81 4.32 6.56
N ASN A 43 2.43 4.44 7.73
CA ASN A 43 3.87 4.65 7.84
C ASN A 43 4.67 3.51 7.21
N ALA A 44 4.28 2.25 7.43
CA ALA A 44 4.93 1.10 6.83
C ALA A 44 4.82 1.10 5.30
N ILE A 45 3.64 1.40 4.74
CA ILE A 45 3.43 1.49 3.29
C ILE A 45 4.20 2.67 2.68
N MET A 46 4.36 3.78 3.39
CA MET A 46 5.17 4.92 2.94
C MET A 46 6.67 4.58 2.87
N GLN A 47 7.16 3.60 3.63
CA GLN A 47 8.55 3.13 3.55
C GLN A 47 8.84 2.17 2.39
N ILE A 48 7.81 1.69 1.68
CA ILE A 48 7.96 0.81 0.52
C ILE A 48 8.69 1.57 -0.61
N LYS A 49 9.86 1.10 -0.99
CA LYS A 49 10.69 1.72 -2.05
C LYS A 49 10.44 1.14 -3.44
N GLY A 50 9.29 0.49 -3.67
CA GLY A 50 8.98 -0.13 -4.95
C GLY A 50 9.11 0.87 -6.11
N GLU A 51 10.01 0.59 -7.05
CA GLU A 51 10.23 1.39 -8.26
C GLU A 51 9.14 1.12 -9.32
N ASN A 52 8.40 0.03 -9.14
CA ASN A 52 7.28 -0.38 -9.99
C ASN A 52 6.17 -1.05 -9.18
N LEU A 53 5.01 -1.21 -9.82
CA LEU A 53 3.81 -1.77 -9.20
C LEU A 53 4.01 -3.18 -8.63
N GLN A 54 4.74 -4.06 -9.32
CA GLN A 54 4.98 -5.42 -8.85
C GLN A 54 5.81 -5.45 -7.56
N GLN A 55 6.89 -4.67 -7.50
CA GLN A 55 7.70 -4.54 -6.29
C GLN A 55 6.90 -3.92 -5.14
N PHE A 56 6.06 -2.93 -5.44
CA PHE A 56 5.17 -2.33 -4.46
C PHE A 56 4.21 -3.36 -3.86
N ILE A 57 3.51 -4.13 -4.69
CA ILE A 57 2.57 -5.17 -4.25
C ILE A 57 3.28 -6.28 -3.47
N TYR A 58 4.47 -6.68 -3.90
CA TYR A 58 5.26 -7.69 -3.20
C TYR A 58 5.59 -7.24 -1.77
N GLN A 59 6.13 -6.03 -1.60
CA GLN A 59 6.43 -5.48 -0.28
C GLN A 59 5.16 -5.23 0.55
N LEU A 60 4.05 -4.88 -0.09
CA LEU A 60 2.76 -4.74 0.56
C LEU A 60 2.27 -6.07 1.14
N ASN A 61 2.46 -7.17 0.40
CA ASN A 61 2.15 -8.52 0.85
C ASN A 61 3.10 -8.98 1.96
N ASP A 62 4.38 -8.59 1.92
CA ASP A 62 5.31 -8.83 3.03
C ASP A 62 4.85 -8.12 4.31
N LEU A 63 4.31 -6.89 4.24
CA LEU A 63 3.74 -6.21 5.41
C LEU A 63 2.52 -6.93 6.00
N VAL A 64 1.76 -7.66 5.19
CA VAL A 64 0.59 -8.45 5.64
C VAL A 64 1.02 -9.74 6.33
N ASN A 65 2.06 -10.40 5.81
CA ASN A 65 2.49 -11.72 6.26
C ASN A 65 3.63 -11.67 7.28
N SER A 66 4.34 -10.55 7.36
CA SER A 66 5.37 -10.30 8.37
C SER A 66 4.71 -9.63 9.58
N PRO A 67 4.70 -10.27 10.76
CA PRO A 67 4.21 -9.66 11.98
C PRO A 67 5.22 -8.57 12.39
N VAL A 68 5.12 -7.40 11.78
CA VAL A 68 5.71 -6.20 12.37
C VAL A 68 5.02 -6.03 13.70
N ALA A 69 5.75 -6.28 14.79
CA ALA A 69 5.33 -5.93 16.13
C ALA A 69 5.03 -4.42 16.13
N LEU A 70 3.74 -4.10 16.05
CA LEU A 70 3.21 -2.78 16.35
C LEU A 70 3.23 -2.57 17.86
#